data_AF-A0A3D8QMI2-F1
#
_entry.id   AF-A0A3D8QMI2-F1
#
_cell.length_a   1.000
_cell.length_b   1.000
_cell.length_c   1.000
_cell.angle_alpha   90.00
_cell.angle_beta   90.00
_cell.angle_gamma   90.00
#
_symmetry.space_group_name_H-M   'P 1'
#
loop_
_entity.id
_entity.type
_entity.pdbx_description
1 polymer ?
#
loop_
_entity_poly.entity_id
_entity_poly.type
_entity_poly.pdbx_seq_one_letter_code
_entity_poly.pdbx_strand_id
1 'polypeptide(L)'
;MDGQKAWKTFTKTSSPQTNARAYRLSPHFRDSKEPALDAVDKIDSMSEDAQEFDFRQPHRVNTRVQGFISDPLTEVALYLRASLFYFNLEKIEHLAESQITSFVGSIHCRLYGGTAPLDLLLDKTSEFKILNSRMPVPETDPMNPFRLPITINISSEHLGRMVDLEVLFNDSIVFVPISGFPCSTRDLISAFDRPLEARAQ
;
A
#
# COMPACT_ATOMS: atom_id res chain seq x y z
N MET A 1 3.80 28.16 -12.87
CA MET A 1 3.90 27.57 -11.52
C MET A 1 4.70 26.29 -11.68
N ASP A 2 5.89 26.20 -11.06
CA ASP A 2 6.85 25.12 -11.33
C ASP A 2 6.49 23.85 -10.53
N GLY A 3 6.22 22.74 -11.24
CA GLY A 3 5.87 21.44 -10.66
C GLY A 3 6.99 20.86 -9.79
N GLN A 4 8.25 21.20 -10.04
CA GLN A 4 9.39 20.77 -9.24
C GLN A 4 9.42 21.45 -7.86
N LYS A 5 9.04 22.72 -7.78
CA LYS A 5 8.91 23.40 -6.49
C LYS A 5 7.78 22.80 -5.66
N ALA A 6 6.63 22.53 -6.27
CA ALA A 6 5.49 21.90 -5.60
C ALA A 6 5.84 20.48 -5.11
N TRP A 7 6.50 19.67 -5.95
CA TRP A 7 6.93 18.32 -5.59
C TRP A 7 7.97 18.30 -4.45
N LYS A 8 8.93 19.23 -4.46
CA LYS A 8 9.90 19.40 -3.36
C LYS A 8 9.22 19.80 -2.05
N THR A 9 8.18 20.63 -2.11
CA THR A 9 7.41 20.97 -0.91
C THR A 9 6.66 19.73 -0.42
N PHE A 10 5.93 19.04 -1.30
CA PHE A 10 5.19 17.83 -0.98
C PHE A 10 6.09 16.76 -0.33
N THR A 11 7.25 16.47 -0.91
CA THR A 11 8.17 15.46 -0.35
C THR A 11 8.76 15.86 1.00
N LYS A 12 8.89 17.16 1.29
CA LYS A 12 9.34 17.65 2.61
C LYS A 12 8.24 17.64 3.67
N THR A 13 7.00 17.92 3.29
CA THR A 13 5.87 18.06 4.22
C THR A 13 5.15 16.75 4.48
N SER A 14 5.22 15.80 3.54
CA SER A 14 4.50 14.54 3.64
C SER A 14 5.19 13.55 4.57
N SER A 15 4.39 12.65 5.14
CA SER A 15 4.92 11.59 6.00
C SER A 15 5.89 10.67 5.23
N PRO A 16 6.86 10.03 5.91
CA PRO A 16 7.76 9.06 5.28
C PRO A 16 7.01 7.95 4.52
N GLN A 17 5.85 7.52 5.02
CA GLN A 17 5.00 6.51 4.37
C GLN A 17 4.36 7.03 3.07
N THR A 18 3.83 8.25 3.09
CA THR A 18 3.27 8.89 1.89
C THR A 18 4.36 9.07 0.84
N ASN A 19 5.56 9.51 1.25
CA ASN A 19 6.71 9.66 0.36
C ASN A 19 7.20 8.33 -0.21
N ALA A 20 7.15 7.25 0.56
CA ALA A 20 7.51 5.91 0.07
C ALA A 20 6.56 5.40 -1.02
N ARG A 21 5.30 5.87 -1.03
CA ARG A 21 4.27 5.48 -2.01
C ARG A 21 4.13 6.45 -3.17
N ALA A 22 4.63 7.68 -3.01
CA ALA A 22 4.49 8.74 -3.98
C ALA A 22 5.74 8.81 -4.86
N TYR A 23 5.61 8.40 -6.12
CA TYR A 23 6.68 8.48 -7.11
C TYR A 23 6.29 9.42 -8.24
N ARG A 24 7.16 10.38 -8.55
CA ARG A 24 6.94 11.31 -9.66
C ARG A 24 7.44 10.68 -10.94
N LEU A 25 6.52 10.41 -11.87
CA LEU A 25 6.80 9.83 -13.20
C LEU A 25 7.30 10.88 -14.21
N SER A 26 8.06 11.87 -13.75
CA SER A 26 8.63 12.88 -14.66
C SER A 26 10.06 12.49 -15.04
N PRO A 27 10.41 12.52 -16.33
CA PRO A 27 11.77 12.28 -16.78
C PRO A 27 12.76 13.16 -16.02
N HIS A 28 13.89 12.57 -15.63
CA HIS A 28 15.01 13.34 -15.11
C HIS A 28 15.82 13.87 -16.28
N PHE A 29 15.74 15.17 -16.53
CA PHE A 29 16.59 15.81 -17.53
C PHE A 29 18.06 15.71 -17.09
N ARG A 30 18.98 15.43 -18.02
CA ARG A 30 20.42 15.21 -17.72
C ARG A 30 21.05 16.33 -16.89
N ASP A 31 20.63 17.57 -17.09
CA ASP A 31 21.14 18.75 -16.36
C ASP A 31 20.41 19.06 -15.05
N SER A 32 19.47 18.21 -14.62
CA SER A 32 18.63 18.41 -13.42
C SER A 32 17.86 19.74 -13.39
N LYS A 33 17.77 20.42 -14.54
CA LYS A 33 17.09 21.71 -14.72
C LYS A 33 15.96 21.53 -15.71
N GLU A 34 14.75 21.71 -15.23
CA GLU A 34 13.54 21.66 -16.06
C GLU A 34 13.62 22.76 -17.13
N PRO A 35 13.47 22.41 -18.43
CA PRO A 35 13.41 23.40 -19.50
C PRO A 35 12.20 24.31 -19.31
N ALA A 36 12.29 25.54 -19.82
CA ALA A 36 11.16 26.46 -19.80
C ALA A 36 10.03 25.92 -20.71
N LEU A 37 8.79 26.32 -20.43
CA LEU A 37 7.61 25.87 -21.18
C LEU A 37 7.71 26.17 -22.68
N ASP A 38 8.43 27.23 -23.03
CA ASP A 38 8.65 27.76 -24.37
C ASP A 38 10.03 27.40 -24.95
N ALA A 39 10.78 26.49 -24.32
CA ALA A 39 12.09 26.03 -24.80
C ALA A 39 11.95 25.05 -25.97
N VAL A 40 11.45 25.54 -27.11
CA VAL A 40 11.26 24.78 -28.36
C VAL A 40 12.58 24.21 -28.88
N ASP A 41 13.68 24.90 -28.62
CA ASP A 41 15.05 24.49 -28.96
C ASP A 41 15.52 23.23 -28.20
N LYS A 42 14.80 22.80 -27.17
CA LYS A 42 15.16 21.66 -26.32
C LYS A 42 14.27 20.43 -26.52
N ILE A 43 13.32 20.48 -27.44
CA ILE A 43 12.34 19.40 -27.67
C ILE A 43 13.04 18.06 -27.95
N ASP A 44 14.06 18.07 -28.81
CA ASP A 44 14.77 16.84 -29.20
C ASP A 44 15.46 16.19 -27.98
N SER A 45 16.18 16.99 -27.19
CA SER A 45 16.81 16.53 -25.95
C SER A 45 15.80 16.06 -24.91
N MET A 46 14.63 16.72 -24.80
CA MET A 46 13.56 16.27 -23.91
C MET A 46 12.96 14.92 -24.35
N SER A 47 12.88 14.69 -25.66
CA SER A 47 12.40 13.42 -26.22
C SER A 47 13.39 12.29 -25.97
N GLU A 48 14.70 12.53 -26.12
CA GLU A 48 15.75 11.56 -25.81
C GLU A 48 15.73 11.20 -24.31
N ASP A 49 15.71 12.20 -23.43
CA ASP A 49 15.65 11.99 -21.98
C ASP A 49 14.39 11.22 -21.56
N ALA A 50 13.26 11.44 -22.24
CA ALA A 50 12.02 10.70 -21.98
C ALA A 50 12.08 9.23 -22.46
N GLN A 51 12.78 8.95 -23.56
CA GLN A 51 12.97 7.58 -24.07
C GLN A 51 13.93 6.77 -23.20
N GLU A 52 14.95 7.42 -22.62
CA GLU A 52 15.90 6.79 -21.70
C GLU A 52 15.36 6.63 -20.27
N PHE A 53 14.26 7.32 -19.93
CA PHE A 53 13.72 7.29 -18.58
C PHE A 53 13.05 5.95 -18.27
N ASP A 54 13.60 5.23 -17.29
CA ASP A 54 12.94 4.05 -16.75
C ASP A 54 11.81 4.47 -15.81
N PHE A 55 10.57 4.31 -16.27
CA PHE A 55 9.37 4.61 -15.48
C PHE A 55 9.14 3.62 -14.32
N ARG A 56 9.97 2.59 -14.17
CA ARG A 56 9.87 1.63 -13.06
C ARG A 56 10.23 2.31 -11.75
N GLN A 57 9.40 2.09 -10.72
CA GLN A 57 9.71 2.55 -9.37
C GLN A 57 11.07 2.00 -8.93
N PRO A 58 12.00 2.84 -8.40
CA PRO A 58 13.13 2.32 -7.66
C PRO A 58 12.56 1.51 -6.50
N HIS A 59 12.94 0.24 -6.41
CA HIS A 59 12.50 -0.75 -5.42
C HIS A 59 12.80 -0.30 -3.97
N ARG A 60 12.09 0.71 -3.48
CA ARG A 60 12.26 1.27 -2.12
C ARG A 60 11.09 0.97 -1.21
N VAL A 61 9.96 0.54 -1.75
CA VAL A 61 8.98 -0.16 -0.94
C VAL A 61 9.48 -1.60 -0.89
N ASN A 62 9.77 -2.09 0.32
CA ASN A 62 9.98 -3.51 0.57
C ASN A 62 8.65 -4.27 0.35
N THR A 63 8.04 -4.16 -0.83
CA THR A 63 7.05 -5.13 -1.29
C THR A 63 7.84 -6.38 -1.60
N ARG A 64 8.07 -7.20 -0.56
CA ARG A 64 8.50 -8.58 -0.74
C ARG A 64 7.37 -9.26 -1.53
N VAL A 65 7.46 -9.25 -2.85
CA VAL A 65 6.62 -10.12 -3.66
C VAL A 65 7.11 -11.53 -3.38
N GLN A 66 6.32 -12.32 -2.65
CA GLN A 66 6.57 -13.74 -2.53
C GLN A 66 6.14 -14.43 -3.82
N GLY A 67 6.95 -14.30 -4.88
CA GLY A 67 6.74 -14.99 -6.15
C GLY A 67 7.12 -14.15 -7.36
N PHE A 68 7.31 -14.83 -8.50
CA PHE A 68 7.59 -14.20 -9.79
C PHE A 68 6.31 -14.14 -10.61
N ILE A 69 5.86 -12.94 -10.96
CA ILE A 69 4.75 -12.73 -11.91
C ILE A 69 5.39 -12.40 -13.25
N SER A 70 5.19 -13.25 -14.26
CA SER A 70 5.87 -13.10 -15.55
C SER A 70 5.29 -11.99 -16.43
N ASP A 71 4.03 -11.62 -16.22
CA ASP A 71 3.33 -10.61 -17.01
C ASP A 71 3.12 -9.32 -16.18
N PRO A 72 3.74 -8.19 -16.58
CA PRO A 72 3.59 -6.92 -15.88
C PRO A 72 2.14 -6.42 -15.81
N LEU A 73 1.30 -6.71 -16.81
CA LEU A 73 -0.11 -6.29 -16.79
C LEU A 73 -0.89 -7.04 -15.71
N THR A 74 -0.68 -8.35 -15.63
CA THR A 74 -1.23 -9.20 -14.57
C THR A 74 -0.75 -8.73 -13.19
N GLU A 75 0.53 -8.40 -13.05
CA GLU A 75 1.08 -7.87 -11.80
C GLU A 75 0.33 -6.61 -11.36
N VAL A 76 0.23 -5.61 -12.25
CA VAL A 76 -0.49 -4.36 -11.98
C VAL A 76 -1.96 -4.63 -11.63
N ALA A 77 -2.63 -5.54 -12.34
CA ALA A 77 -4.01 -5.90 -12.06
C ALA A 77 -4.18 -6.50 -10.64
N LEU A 78 -3.28 -7.37 -10.21
CA LEU A 78 -3.31 -7.97 -8.88
C LEU A 78 -3.08 -6.91 -7.79
N TYR A 79 -2.12 -6.00 -7.98
CA TYR A 79 -1.88 -4.89 -7.05
C TYR A 79 -3.07 -3.93 -6.96
N LEU A 80 -3.70 -3.61 -8.10
CA LEU A 80 -4.89 -2.77 -8.10
C LEU A 80 -6.04 -3.42 -7.33
N ARG A 81 -6.28 -4.72 -7.52
CA ARG A 81 -7.28 -5.47 -6.74
C ARG A 81 -6.92 -5.49 -5.26
N ALA A 82 -5.68 -5.81 -4.90
CA ALA A 82 -5.22 -5.84 -3.51
C ALA A 82 -5.32 -4.46 -2.83
N SER A 83 -5.17 -3.37 -3.59
CA SER A 83 -5.30 -2.00 -3.09
C SER A 83 -6.71 -1.64 -2.64
N LEU A 84 -7.72 -2.41 -3.04
CA LEU A 84 -9.10 -2.24 -2.57
C LEU A 84 -9.27 -2.73 -1.13
N PHE A 85 -8.41 -3.60 -0.65
CA PHE A 85 -8.37 -4.01 0.75
C PHE A 85 -7.44 -3.11 1.56
N TYR A 86 -7.85 -2.79 2.79
CA TYR A 86 -7.04 -2.03 3.73
C TYR A 86 -7.32 -2.48 5.15
N PHE A 87 -6.34 -2.33 6.04
CA PHE A 87 -6.49 -2.63 7.45
C PHE A 87 -6.88 -1.37 8.23
N ASN A 88 -7.90 -1.49 9.05
CA ASN A 88 -8.33 -0.48 10.01
C ASN A 88 -7.99 -0.95 11.42
N LEU A 89 -7.10 -0.22 12.08
CA LEU A 89 -6.68 -0.51 13.45
C LEU A 89 -7.71 0.08 14.43
N GLU A 90 -8.30 -0.77 15.26
CA GLU A 90 -9.37 -0.38 16.21
C GLU A 90 -8.82 -0.12 17.61
N LYS A 91 -7.93 -0.99 18.10
CA LYS A 91 -7.29 -0.84 19.41
C LYS A 91 -5.92 -1.51 19.46
N ILE A 92 -5.09 -1.02 20.38
CA ILE A 92 -3.81 -1.63 20.74
C ILE A 92 -3.92 -2.03 22.22
N GLU A 93 -3.66 -3.29 22.52
CA GLU A 93 -3.66 -3.81 23.89
C GLU A 93 -2.25 -4.23 24.28
N HIS A 94 -1.79 -3.78 25.45
CA HIS A 94 -0.50 -4.18 26.02
C HIS A 94 -0.74 -5.15 27.18
N LEU A 95 -0.39 -6.41 26.98
CA LEU A 95 -0.44 -7.43 28.02
C LEU A 95 0.90 -7.44 28.75
N ALA A 96 0.99 -6.65 29.82
CA ALA A 96 2.21 -6.45 30.60
C ALA A 96 2.78 -7.76 31.17
N GLU A 97 1.91 -8.69 31.55
CA GLU A 97 2.28 -9.99 32.12
C GLU A 97 2.90 -10.93 31.09
N SER A 98 2.48 -10.84 29.82
CA SER A 98 2.92 -11.75 28.76
C SER A 98 3.93 -11.13 27.80
N GLN A 99 4.34 -9.88 27.99
CA GLN A 99 5.22 -9.15 27.06
C GLN A 99 4.70 -9.21 25.61
N ILE A 100 3.38 -9.14 25.42
CA ILE A 100 2.74 -9.17 24.09
C ILE A 100 1.98 -7.86 23.89
N THR A 101 2.17 -7.28 22.72
CA THR A 101 1.32 -6.20 22.21
C THR A 101 0.39 -6.78 21.15
N SER A 102 -0.91 -6.59 21.35
CA SER A 102 -1.97 -7.06 20.46
C SER A 102 -2.54 -5.89 19.67
N PHE A 103 -2.43 -5.95 18.35
CA PHE A 103 -3.07 -5.01 17.43
C PHE A 103 -4.39 -5.61 16.97
N VAL A 104 -5.50 -5.06 17.44
CA VAL A 104 -6.84 -5.54 17.10
C VAL A 104 -7.48 -4.58 16.12
N GLY A 105 -7.99 -5.11 15.02
CA GLY A 105 -8.65 -4.33 13.99
C GLY A 105 -9.40 -5.20 13.01
N SER A 106 -9.59 -4.68 11.81
CA SER A 106 -10.25 -5.43 10.74
C SER A 106 -9.75 -5.03 9.36
N ILE A 107 -9.72 -6.00 8.44
CA ILE A 107 -9.51 -5.74 7.01
C ILE A 107 -10.87 -5.35 6.42
N HIS A 108 -10.89 -4.21 5.75
CA HIS A 108 -12.04 -3.67 5.04
C HIS A 108 -11.80 -3.64 3.54
N CYS A 109 -12.88 -3.49 2.78
CA CYS A 109 -12.83 -3.21 1.35
C CYS A 109 -13.31 -1.78 1.08
N ARG A 110 -12.73 -1.12 0.08
CA ARG A 110 -13.18 0.18 -0.42
C ARG A 110 -14.49 0.11 -1.21
N LEU A 111 -14.87 -1.09 -1.66
CA LEU A 111 -16.12 -1.31 -2.37
C LEU A 111 -17.28 -1.43 -1.38
N TYR A 112 -18.45 -0.92 -1.77
CA TYR A 112 -19.65 -0.94 -0.94
C TYR A 112 -20.21 -2.37 -0.78
N GLY A 113 -20.69 -2.67 0.42
CA GLY A 113 -21.39 -3.92 0.73
C GLY A 113 -22.62 -4.14 -0.17
N GLY A 114 -22.90 -5.39 -0.50
CA GLY A 114 -24.07 -5.77 -1.32
C GLY A 114 -24.03 -5.28 -2.77
N THR A 115 -22.85 -4.92 -3.28
CA THR A 115 -22.68 -4.49 -4.67
C THR A 115 -21.99 -5.58 -5.50
N ALA A 116 -22.46 -5.78 -6.73
CA ALA A 116 -21.86 -6.75 -7.66
C ALA A 116 -20.34 -6.60 -7.84
N PRO A 117 -19.73 -5.40 -7.85
CA PRO A 117 -18.28 -5.27 -7.89
C PRO A 117 -17.56 -5.88 -6.68
N LEU A 118 -18.12 -5.77 -5.48
CA LEU A 118 -17.56 -6.39 -4.28
C LEU A 118 -17.65 -7.91 -4.40
N ASP A 119 -18.81 -8.43 -4.78
CA ASP A 119 -19.01 -9.88 -4.94
C ASP A 119 -18.01 -10.47 -5.95
N LEU A 120 -17.83 -9.80 -7.10
CA LEU A 120 -16.83 -10.20 -8.10
C LEU A 120 -15.38 -10.17 -7.58
N LEU A 121 -15.05 -9.21 -6.71
CA LEU A 121 -13.72 -9.15 -6.10
C LEU A 121 -13.52 -10.30 -5.10
N LEU A 122 -14.53 -10.59 -4.29
CA LEU A 122 -14.49 -11.64 -3.27
C LEU A 122 -14.52 -13.04 -3.88
N ASP A 123 -15.30 -13.27 -4.93
CA ASP A 123 -15.28 -14.52 -5.71
C ASP A 123 -13.90 -14.80 -6.31
N LYS A 124 -13.13 -13.75 -6.60
CA LYS A 124 -11.74 -13.85 -7.06
C LYS A 124 -10.75 -13.96 -5.91
N THR A 125 -11.14 -13.69 -4.68
CA THR A 125 -10.25 -13.72 -3.51
C THR A 125 -10.27 -15.11 -2.90
N SER A 126 -9.10 -15.69 -2.67
CA SER A 126 -8.95 -17.02 -2.09
C SER A 126 -8.81 -16.96 -0.57
N GLU A 127 -7.77 -16.27 -0.12
CA GLU A 127 -7.42 -16.19 1.30
C GLU A 127 -6.61 -14.92 1.60
N PHE A 128 -6.66 -14.49 2.85
CA PHE A 128 -5.79 -13.47 3.41
C PHE A 128 -4.67 -14.12 4.21
N LYS A 129 -3.47 -13.59 4.09
CA LYS A 129 -2.31 -13.98 4.90
C LYS A 129 -1.95 -12.85 5.84
N ILE A 130 -1.96 -13.17 7.13
CA ILE A 130 -1.65 -12.26 8.24
C ILE A 130 -0.44 -12.86 8.95
N LEU A 131 0.73 -12.25 8.74
CA LEU A 131 2.01 -12.83 9.17
C LEU A 131 2.18 -14.27 8.63
N ASN A 132 2.06 -15.28 9.52
CA ASN A 132 2.17 -16.70 9.19
C ASN A 132 0.82 -17.43 9.22
N SER A 133 -0.28 -16.73 9.48
CA SER A 133 -1.62 -17.31 9.50
C SER A 133 -2.35 -17.05 8.19
N ARG A 134 -3.10 -18.04 7.73
CA ARG A 134 -3.99 -17.93 6.57
C ARG A 134 -5.43 -17.91 7.04
N MET A 135 -6.21 -16.99 6.52
CA MET A 135 -7.62 -16.86 6.84
C MET A 135 -8.45 -16.87 5.57
N PRO A 136 -9.51 -17.69 5.50
CA PRO A 136 -10.42 -17.67 4.36
C PRO A 136 -11.19 -16.33 4.32
N VAL A 137 -11.73 -16.03 3.14
CA VAL A 137 -12.68 -14.91 2.99
C VAL A 137 -13.93 -15.20 3.82
N PRO A 138 -14.37 -14.30 4.70
CA PRO A 138 -15.60 -14.49 5.47
C PRO A 138 -16.83 -14.42 4.56
N GLU A 139 -17.93 -15.04 4.99
CA GLU A 139 -19.23 -14.83 4.34
C GLU A 139 -19.63 -13.35 4.44
N THR A 140 -20.11 -12.80 3.33
CA THR A 140 -20.56 -11.41 3.28
C THR A 140 -22.03 -11.28 3.65
N ASP A 141 -22.32 -10.21 4.38
CA ASP A 141 -23.67 -9.74 4.60
C ASP A 141 -23.94 -8.58 3.62
N PRO A 142 -24.95 -8.69 2.73
CA PRO A 142 -25.31 -7.62 1.80
C PRO A 142 -25.64 -6.29 2.48
N MET A 143 -26.07 -6.33 3.74
CA MET A 143 -26.45 -5.14 4.51
C MET A 143 -25.28 -4.44 5.17
N ASN A 144 -24.10 -5.09 5.23
CA ASN A 144 -22.95 -4.58 5.95
C ASN A 144 -21.72 -4.44 5.02
N PRO A 145 -20.87 -3.42 5.24
CA PRO A 145 -19.58 -3.35 4.55
C PRO A 145 -18.73 -4.59 4.83
N PHE A 146 -17.93 -5.02 3.85
CA PHE A 146 -16.97 -6.10 4.05
C PHE A 146 -16.06 -5.79 5.25
N ARG A 147 -16.00 -6.73 6.19
CA ARG A 147 -15.19 -6.64 7.39
C ARG A 147 -14.67 -8.02 7.79
N LEU A 148 -13.35 -8.16 7.83
CA LEU A 148 -12.66 -9.34 8.34
C LEU A 148 -11.92 -8.96 9.62
N PRO A 149 -12.42 -9.33 10.81
CA PRO A 149 -11.75 -9.05 12.07
C PRO A 149 -10.39 -9.77 12.15
N ILE A 150 -9.35 -9.04 12.56
CA ILE A 150 -8.01 -9.59 12.73
C ILE A 150 -7.39 -9.13 14.06
N THR A 151 -6.62 -10.02 14.67
CA THR A 151 -5.79 -9.73 15.84
C THR A 151 -4.35 -10.14 15.53
N ILE A 152 -3.43 -9.19 15.64
CA ILE A 152 -2.01 -9.40 15.39
C ILE A 152 -1.27 -9.33 16.72
N ASN A 153 -0.79 -10.48 17.21
CA ASN A 153 -0.07 -10.57 18.48
C ASN A 153 1.44 -10.54 18.23
N ILE A 154 2.14 -9.60 18.86
CA ILE A 154 3.57 -9.41 18.67
C ILE A 154 4.26 -9.33 20.02
N SER A 155 5.26 -10.20 20.23
CA SER A 155 6.15 -10.16 21.39
C SER A 155 6.88 -8.82 21.46
N SER A 156 7.11 -8.28 22.66
CA SER A 156 7.85 -7.02 22.90
C SER A 156 9.23 -7.01 22.23
N GLU A 157 9.88 -8.18 22.11
CA GLU A 157 11.18 -8.32 21.44
C GLU A 157 11.11 -8.12 19.90
N HIS A 158 9.91 -8.23 19.35
CA HIS A 158 9.60 -8.11 17.92
C HIS A 158 8.94 -6.77 17.59
N LEU A 159 8.84 -5.86 18.56
CA LEU A 159 8.30 -4.52 18.34
C LEU A 159 9.23 -3.73 17.39
N GLY A 160 8.67 -3.27 16.28
CA GLY A 160 9.39 -2.61 15.19
C GLY A 160 9.62 -3.51 13.97
N ARG A 161 9.24 -4.80 14.03
CA ARG A 161 9.24 -5.66 12.85
C ARG A 161 8.17 -5.21 11.85
N MET A 162 8.41 -5.56 10.58
CA MET A 162 7.42 -5.42 9.53
C MET A 162 6.31 -6.43 9.73
N VAL A 163 5.08 -5.96 9.60
CA VAL A 163 3.88 -6.77 9.52
C VAL A 163 3.50 -6.84 8.05
N ASP A 164 3.29 -8.06 7.58
CA ASP A 164 2.83 -8.35 6.23
C ASP A 164 1.36 -8.75 6.32
N LEU A 165 0.51 -7.98 5.63
CA LEU A 165 -0.89 -8.31 5.36
C LEU A 165 -1.05 -8.46 3.86
N GLU A 166 -1.38 -9.66 3.42
CA GLU A 166 -1.39 -10.02 2.01
C GLU A 166 -2.69 -10.73 1.65
N VAL A 167 -3.03 -10.72 0.37
CA VAL A 167 -4.18 -11.40 -0.20
C VAL A 167 -3.72 -12.30 -1.35
N LEU A 168 -4.31 -13.50 -1.43
CA LEU A 168 -4.17 -14.42 -2.54
C LEU A 168 -5.46 -14.39 -3.36
N PHE A 169 -5.33 -14.30 -4.68
CA PHE A 169 -6.45 -14.39 -5.60
C PHE A 169 -6.50 -15.78 -6.26
N ASN A 170 -7.68 -16.25 -6.61
CA ASN A 170 -7.92 -17.57 -7.22
C ASN A 170 -7.24 -17.72 -8.60
N ASP A 171 -6.93 -16.61 -9.28
CA ASP A 171 -6.19 -16.56 -10.54
C ASP A 171 -4.69 -16.30 -10.37
N SER A 172 -4.15 -16.44 -9.15
CA SER A 172 -2.75 -16.22 -8.82
C SER A 172 -2.21 -17.29 -7.86
N ILE A 173 -0.89 -17.48 -7.87
CA ILE A 173 -0.16 -18.28 -6.87
C ILE A 173 0.65 -17.39 -5.91
N VAL A 174 0.61 -16.07 -6.13
CA VAL A 174 1.44 -15.07 -5.45
C VAL A 174 0.56 -14.28 -4.48
N PHE A 175 1.06 -14.14 -3.25
CA PHE A 175 0.49 -13.24 -2.26
C PHE A 175 0.87 -11.81 -2.59
N VAL A 176 -0.13 -10.92 -2.58
CA VAL A 176 0.06 -9.51 -2.88
C VAL A 176 -0.31 -8.69 -1.65
N PRO A 177 0.52 -7.73 -1.22
CA PRO A 177 0.24 -6.92 -0.05
C PRO A 177 -0.99 -6.03 -0.26
N ILE A 178 -1.83 -5.92 0.76
CA ILE A 178 -2.99 -5.03 0.75
C ILE A 178 -2.54 -3.57 0.96
N SER A 179 -3.45 -2.60 0.74
CA SER A 179 -3.10 -1.18 0.85
C SER A 179 -2.58 -0.81 2.24
N GLY A 180 -1.42 -0.17 2.27
CA GLY A 180 -0.78 0.31 3.50
C GLY A 180 0.21 -0.68 4.12
N PHE A 181 0.36 -1.87 3.54
CA PHE A 181 1.26 -2.91 4.00
C PHE A 181 2.30 -3.25 2.91
N PRO A 182 3.47 -3.78 3.29
CA PRO A 182 3.89 -4.03 4.67
C PRO A 182 4.22 -2.76 5.45
N CYS A 183 4.02 -2.78 6.77
CA CYS A 183 4.30 -1.65 7.65
C CYS A 183 4.92 -2.10 8.97
N SER A 184 5.71 -1.24 9.61
CA SER A 184 6.29 -1.60 10.92
C SER A 184 5.24 -1.48 12.03
N THR A 185 5.37 -2.26 13.09
CA THR A 185 4.49 -2.10 14.26
C THR A 185 4.62 -0.73 14.92
N ARG A 186 5.78 -0.07 14.79
CA ARG A 186 5.96 1.32 15.24
C ARG A 186 5.10 2.28 14.43
N ASP A 187 5.00 2.05 13.13
CA ASP A 187 4.15 2.86 12.29
C ASP A 187 2.67 2.68 12.64
N LEU A 188 2.24 1.45 12.97
CA LEU A 188 0.88 1.18 13.43
C LEU A 188 0.55 1.93 14.73
N ILE A 189 1.46 1.90 15.71
CA ILE A 189 1.34 2.68 16.95
C ILE A 189 1.26 4.18 16.61
N SER A 190 2.17 4.68 15.78
CA SER A 190 2.21 6.09 15.41
C SER A 190 0.97 6.57 14.66
N ALA A 191 0.36 5.71 13.83
CA ALA A 191 -0.85 6.01 13.08
C ALA A 191 -2.07 6.02 14.01
N PHE A 192 -2.05 5.18 15.05
CA PHE A 192 -3.06 5.18 16.10
C PHE A 192 -2.95 6.42 17.00
N ASP A 193 -1.76 6.89 17.34
CA ASP A 193 -1.63 8.05 18.23
C ASP A 193 -1.94 9.40 17.55
N ARG A 194 -2.12 9.42 16.21
CA ARG A 194 -2.52 10.62 15.49
C ARG A 194 -3.99 10.99 15.75
N PRO A 195 -4.28 12.28 16.03
CA PRO A 195 -5.65 12.77 16.19
C PRO A 195 -6.50 12.48 14.95
N LEU A 196 -7.78 12.18 15.17
CA LEU A 196 -8.75 11.70 14.17
C LEU A 196 -8.81 12.54 12.89
N GLU A 197 -8.56 13.85 12.97
CA GLU A 197 -8.55 14.77 11.82
C GLU A 197 -7.45 14.47 10.79
N ALA A 198 -6.39 13.76 11.18
CA ALA A 198 -5.26 13.41 10.32
C ALA A 198 -5.31 11.97 9.75
N ARG A 199 -6.36 11.21 10.07
CA ARG A 199 -6.51 9.79 9.64
C ARG A 199 -7.26 9.63 8.31
N ALA A 200 -7.88 10.70 7.80
CA ALA A 200 -8.71 10.69 6.59
C ALA A 200 -8.08 11.43 5.38
N GLN A 201 -6.79 11.77 5.44
CA GLN A 201 -6.05 12.40 4.34
C GLN A 201 -5.05 11.43 3.69
#